data_AF-A0A9D5F5T9-F1
#
_entry.id   AF-A0A9D5F5T9-F1
#
_cell.length_a   1.000
_cell.length_b   1.000
_cell.length_c   1.000
_cell.angle_alpha   90.00
_cell.angle_beta   90.00
_cell.angle_gamma   90.00
#
_symmetry.space_group_name_H-M   'P 1'
#
loop_
_entity.id
_entity.type
_entity.pdbx_description
1 polymer ?
#
loop_
_entity_poly.entity_id
_entity_poly.type
_entity_poly.pdbx_seq_one_letter_code
_entity_poly.pdbx_strand_id
1 'polypeptide(L)'
;MKYITPAHPFNRRSALALSAAWLAAGGFLAGCSPQAPTFKSTDITGAAFAQDLKLTDHTGQVRTMADFRGKAVVVFFGFTQCPDVCPTSM
;
A
#
# COMPACT_ATOMS: atom_id res chain seq x y z
N MET A 1 -48.14 18.70 -44.16
CA MET A 1 -48.52 17.47 -43.42
C MET A 1 -47.23 16.92 -42.80
N LYS A 2 -46.71 17.34 -41.62
CA LYS A 2 -47.08 17.01 -40.21
C LYS A 2 -47.39 15.51 -40.08
N TYR A 3 -46.65 14.63 -39.38
CA TYR A 3 -45.97 14.61 -38.06
C TYR A 3 -44.84 13.53 -38.11
N ILE A 4 -43.59 13.65 -37.63
CA ILE A 4 -42.98 13.98 -36.31
C ILE A 4 -43.23 12.92 -35.21
N THR A 5 -42.22 12.03 -35.04
CA THR A 5 -41.73 11.25 -33.86
C THR A 5 -42.67 10.45 -32.94
N PRO A 6 -42.29 9.22 -32.52
CA PRO A 6 -42.95 8.55 -31.40
C PRO A 6 -42.54 9.21 -30.09
N ALA A 7 -43.50 9.83 -29.41
CA ALA A 7 -43.34 10.28 -28.05
C ALA A 7 -43.36 9.06 -27.11
N HIS A 8 -42.19 8.63 -26.63
CA HIS A 8 -42.13 7.72 -25.49
C HIS A 8 -42.77 8.42 -24.28
N PRO A 9 -43.75 7.83 -23.58
CA PRO A 9 -44.32 8.42 -22.39
C PRO A 9 -43.24 8.38 -21.31
N PHE A 10 -42.75 9.55 -20.92
CA PHE A 10 -41.77 9.70 -19.85
C PHE A 10 -42.44 9.35 -18.51
N ASN A 11 -42.41 8.06 -18.15
CA ASN A 11 -42.99 7.54 -16.92
C ASN A 11 -42.09 7.91 -15.73
N ARG A 12 -42.66 8.57 -14.73
CA ARG A 12 -41.96 8.98 -13.49
C ARG A 12 -41.22 7.83 -12.81
N ARG A 13 -41.73 6.60 -12.95
CA ARG A 13 -41.12 5.37 -12.42
C ARG A 13 -39.81 5.02 -13.14
N SER A 14 -39.74 5.20 -14.45
CA SER A 14 -38.52 4.97 -15.24
C SER A 14 -37.47 6.03 -14.94
N ALA A 15 -37.88 7.29 -14.73
CA ALA A 15 -36.98 8.37 -14.30
C ALA A 15 -36.38 8.12 -12.91
N LEU A 16 -37.17 7.62 -11.94
CA LEU A 16 -36.72 7.23 -10.60
C LEU A 16 -35.76 6.02 -10.61
N ALA A 17 -36.01 5.04 -11.47
CA ALA A 17 -35.15 3.87 -11.59
C ALA A 17 -33.77 4.23 -12.19
N LEU A 18 -33.74 5.11 -13.18
CA LEU A 18 -32.50 5.59 -13.80
C LEU A 18 -31.67 6.42 -12.82
N SER A 19 -32.28 7.30 -12.03
CA SER A 19 -31.55 8.09 -11.04
C SER A 19 -30.98 7.23 -9.90
N ALA A 20 -31.72 6.21 -9.45
CA ALA A 20 -31.22 5.25 -8.46
C ALA A 20 -30.03 4.43 -8.99
N ALA A 21 -30.10 3.98 -10.25
CA ALA A 21 -29.00 3.26 -10.89
C ALA A 21 -27.74 4.14 -11.06
N TRP A 22 -27.91 5.42 -11.40
CA TRP A 22 -26.81 6.40 -11.48
C TRP A 22 -26.16 6.67 -10.12
N LEU A 23 -26.95 6.82 -9.06
CA LEU A 23 -26.44 7.01 -7.70
C LEU A 23 -25.67 5.78 -7.19
N ALA A 24 -26.20 4.57 -7.46
CA ALA A 24 -25.53 3.32 -7.12
C ALA A 24 -24.20 3.18 -7.88
N ALA A 25 -24.19 3.44 -9.19
CA ALA A 25 -22.99 3.37 -10.01
C ALA A 25 -21.92 4.39 -9.57
N GLY A 26 -22.33 5.63 -9.27
CA GLY A 26 -21.43 6.65 -8.72
C GLY A 26 -20.83 6.27 -7.37
N GLY A 27 -21.62 5.63 -6.50
CA GLY A 27 -21.14 5.11 -5.20
C GLY A 27 -20.10 4.00 -5.34
N PHE A 28 -20.24 3.11 -6.33
CA PHE A 28 -19.26 2.06 -6.62
C PHE A 28 -17.90 2.62 -7.10
N LEU A 29 -17.90 3.76 -7.80
CA LEU A 29 -16.68 4.40 -8.30
C LEU A 29 -15.94 5.25 -7.26
N ALA A 30 -16.62 5.67 -6.18
CA ALA A 30 -16.04 6.49 -5.12
C ALA A 30 -15.01 5.74 -4.24
N GLY A 31 -14.94 4.41 -4.34
CA GLY A 31 -13.93 3.60 -3.63
C GLY A 31 -12.52 3.72 -4.20
N CYS A 32 -12.36 4.22 -5.43
CA CYS A 32 -11.05 4.49 -6.02
C CYS A 32 -10.59 5.90 -5.69
N SER A 33 -10.17 6.14 -4.44
CA SER A 33 -9.40 7.35 -4.12
C SER A 33 -7.90 7.06 -4.27
N PRO A 34 -7.14 7.86 -5.04
CA PRO A 34 -5.69 7.74 -5.12
C PRO A 34 -5.07 8.34 -3.85
N GLN A 35 -5.28 7.72 -2.70
CA GLN A 35 -4.59 8.11 -1.48
C GLN A 35 -3.15 7.58 -1.57
N ALA A 36 -2.18 8.48 -1.71
CA ALA A 36 -0.77 8.08 -1.70
C ALA A 36 -0.46 7.38 -0.36
N PRO A 37 0.23 6.23 -0.37
CA PRO A 37 0.60 5.54 0.85
C PRO A 37 1.49 6.45 1.67
N THR A 38 1.04 6.77 2.88
CA THR A 38 1.82 7.55 3.83
C THR A 38 2.67 6.59 4.65
N PHE A 39 3.98 6.82 4.73
CA PHE A 39 4.83 6.03 5.59
C PHE A 39 4.40 6.19 7.06
N LYS A 40 4.18 5.07 7.75
CA LYS A 40 3.75 5.02 9.16
C LYS A 40 4.84 4.35 9.99
N SER A 41 5.95 5.04 10.18
CA SER A 41 7.01 4.66 11.12
C SER A 41 8.01 5.82 11.26
N THR A 42 9.07 5.61 12.03
CA THR A 42 10.22 6.50 12.08
C THR A 42 11.04 6.36 10.81
N ASP A 43 11.17 7.44 10.05
CA ASP A 43 12.11 7.49 8.93
C ASP A 43 13.53 7.62 9.47
N ILE A 44 14.38 6.64 9.15
CA ILE A 44 15.79 6.58 9.55
C ILE A 44 16.74 6.93 8.40
N THR A 45 16.21 7.46 7.29
CA THR A 45 17.02 7.92 6.16
C THR A 45 18.01 8.98 6.62
N GLY A 46 19.31 8.73 6.43
CA GLY A 46 20.38 9.63 6.88
C GLY A 46 20.77 9.50 8.35
N ALA A 47 20.27 8.49 9.08
CA ALA A 47 20.68 8.21 10.45
C ALA A 47 22.21 8.06 10.57
N ALA A 48 22.81 8.60 11.62
CA ALA A 48 24.27 8.54 11.84
C ALA A 48 24.79 7.13 12.21
N PHE A 49 23.90 6.20 12.56
CA PHE A 49 24.23 4.83 12.93
C PHE A 49 24.03 3.86 11.76
N ALA A 50 24.62 2.67 11.85
CA ALA A 50 24.50 1.59 10.84
C ALA A 50 24.92 1.97 9.40
N GLN A 51 25.75 3.01 9.24
CA GLN A 51 26.25 3.50 7.95
C GLN A 51 27.21 2.51 7.25
N ASP A 52 28.03 1.80 8.03
CA ASP A 52 28.99 0.80 7.53
C ASP A 52 28.94 -0.46 8.39
N LEU A 53 27.88 -1.25 8.22
CA LEU A 53 27.76 -2.57 8.86
C LEU A 53 28.75 -3.52 8.21
N LYS A 54 29.91 -3.66 8.84
CA LYS A 54 30.94 -4.64 8.49
C LYS A 54 31.00 -5.74 9.54
N LEU A 55 30.43 -6.89 9.20
CA LEU A 55 30.27 -8.01 10.12
C LEU A 55 30.70 -9.31 9.45
N THR A 56 31.20 -10.25 10.25
CA THR A 56 31.44 -11.62 9.78
C THR A 56 30.12 -12.38 9.81
N ASP A 57 29.73 -12.97 8.68
CA ASP A 57 28.53 -13.78 8.59
C ASP A 57 28.72 -15.18 9.23
N HIS A 58 27.64 -15.96 9.29
CA HIS A 58 27.64 -17.31 9.86
C HIS A 58 28.55 -18.32 9.13
N THR A 59 29.06 -17.97 7.95
CA THR A 59 30.01 -18.79 7.17
C THR A 59 31.46 -18.34 7.34
N GLY A 60 31.71 -17.28 8.12
CA GLY A 60 33.05 -16.72 8.32
C GLY A 60 33.45 -15.64 7.32
N GLN A 61 32.56 -15.27 6.39
CA GLN A 61 32.86 -14.25 5.38
C GLN A 61 32.54 -12.86 5.89
N VAL A 62 33.45 -11.92 5.67
CA VAL A 62 33.19 -10.51 5.99
C VAL A 62 32.19 -9.96 4.97
N ARG A 63 31.08 -9.41 5.47
CA ARG A 63 30.04 -8.76 4.68
C ARG A 63 29.96 -7.28 5.00
N THR A 64 29.62 -6.50 3.99
CA THR A 64 29.37 -5.05 4.08
C THR A 64 28.05 -4.70 3.42
N MET A 65 27.51 -3.51 3.71
CA MET A 65 26.31 -3.01 3.01
C MET A 65 26.51 -2.87 1.50
N ALA A 66 27.76 -2.74 1.03
CA ALA A 66 28.07 -2.67 -0.40
C ALA A 66 27.73 -3.97 -1.15
N ASP A 67 27.82 -5.12 -0.47
CA ASP A 67 27.55 -6.44 -1.06
C ASP A 67 26.07 -6.61 -1.45
N PHE A 68 25.18 -5.78 -0.89
CA PHE A 68 23.73 -5.86 -1.06
C PHE A 68 23.15 -4.71 -1.91
N ARG A 69 23.99 -3.91 -2.58
CA ARG A 69 23.52 -2.81 -3.44
C ARG A 69 22.56 -3.30 -4.52
N GLY A 70 21.52 -2.51 -4.78
CA GLY A 70 20.47 -2.85 -5.74
C GLY A 70 19.44 -3.86 -5.23
N LYS A 71 19.51 -4.25 -3.95
CA LYS A 71 18.53 -5.12 -3.29
C LYS A 71 17.81 -4.36 -2.16
N ALA A 72 16.58 -4.75 -1.85
CA ALA A 72 15.94 -4.36 -0.60
C ALA A 72 16.60 -5.12 0.56
N VAL A 73 17.05 -4.40 1.60
CA VAL A 73 17.76 -4.97 2.75
C VAL A 73 17.01 -4.65 4.02
N VAL A 74 16.75 -5.67 4.82
CA VAL A 74 16.17 -5.54 6.17
C VAL A 74 17.24 -5.92 7.17
N VAL A 75 17.47 -5.07 8.16
CA VAL A 75 18.45 -5.29 9.23
C VAL A 75 17.71 -5.40 10.56
N PHE A 76 18.05 -6.45 11.31
CA PHE A 76 17.50 -6.71 12.64
C PHE A 76 18.65 -6.75 13.65
N PHE A 77 18.54 -5.96 14.72
CA PHE A 77 19.49 -5.95 15.83
C PHE A 77 18.89 -6.74 17.01
N GLY A 78 19.45 -7.93 17.28
CA GLY A 78 18.98 -8.80 18.35
C GLY A 78 20.05 -9.75 18.85
N PHE A 79 19.67 -10.66 19.76
CA PHE A 79 20.55 -11.62 20.40
C PHE A 79 19.87 -12.99 20.41
N THR A 80 20.66 -14.05 20.23
CA THR A 80 20.15 -15.43 20.12
C THR A 80 19.83 -16.04 21.49
N GLN A 81 20.51 -15.57 22.53
CA GLN A 81 20.43 -16.17 23.86
C GLN A 81 19.83 -15.16 24.82
N CYS A 82 18.52 -15.25 25.01
CA CYS A 82 17.84 -14.35 25.91
C CYS A 82 18.08 -14.68 27.37
N PRO A 83 18.28 -13.65 28.23
CA PRO A 83 18.41 -13.91 29.65
C PRO A 83 17.12 -14.44 30.28
N ASP A 84 15.92 -14.25 29.69
CA ASP A 84 14.66 -14.84 30.22
C ASP A 84 13.51 -15.05 29.20
N VAL A 85 13.46 -14.34 28.06
CA VAL A 85 12.42 -14.55 27.02
C VAL A 85 12.99 -14.35 25.63
N CYS A 86 13.02 -15.41 24.82
CA CYS A 86 13.44 -15.34 23.42
C CYS A 86 12.59 -14.30 22.66
N PRO A 87 13.17 -13.41 21.84
CA PRO A 87 12.38 -12.40 21.19
C PRO A 87 11.65 -13.11 20.06
N THR A 88 10.32 -13.23 20.16
CA THR A 88 9.47 -13.48 19.00
C THR A 88 9.37 -12.19 18.19
N SER A 89 10.51 -11.67 17.73
CA SER A 89 10.55 -10.54 16.81
C SER A 89 10.87 -11.07 15.43
N MET A 90 9.82 -11.13 14.61
CA MET A 90 9.91 -11.11 13.16
C MET A 90 9.91 -9.66 12.68
#